data_AF-A0A7R9YIJ2-F1
#
_entry.id   AF-A0A7R9YIJ2-F1
#
_cell.length_a   1.000
_cell.length_b   1.000
_cell.length_c   1.000
_cell.angle_alpha   90.00
_cell.angle_beta   90.00
_cell.angle_gamma   90.00
#
_symmetry.space_group_name_H-M   'P 1'
#
loop_
_entity.id
_entity.type
_entity.pdbx_description
1 polymer ?
#
loop_
_entity_poly.entity_id
_entity_poly.type
_entity_poly.pdbx_seq_one_letter_code
_entity_poly.pdbx_strand_id
1 'polypeptide(L)'
;VVSMVASSMETKALMDANTAYCERHKVFQMFEGLMSRLVIERPDDPIGFLIGELQADRKPRVILGSFDTEVLAAQAEALRSAKGLVIVDANQVLSTIVASSVGDEAKAHLDKGEPIPDLLLVQALTQRLLSDECAQRGWVLLNFPQTLEQAQHLLAMGNLPTLVVHLDVPLEQTLARVTLRRYDPDDPTGAVAFHLERNPPSDPAVLARLKQRPEDSEGAVRAQVARGTGGGP
;
A
#
# COMPACT_ATOMS: atom_id res chain seq x y z
N VAL A 1 32.97 6.80 -45.26
CA VAL A 1 31.72 7.33 -44.65
C VAL A 1 30.62 6.27 -44.60
N VAL A 2 30.27 5.59 -45.70
CA VAL A 2 29.23 4.54 -45.72
C VAL A 2 29.51 3.35 -44.78
N SER A 3 30.76 2.91 -44.63
CA SER A 3 31.14 1.82 -43.70
C SER A 3 31.06 2.19 -42.21
N MET A 4 31.32 3.46 -41.85
CA MET A 4 31.16 3.96 -40.47
C MET A 4 29.69 4.11 -40.08
N VAL A 5 28.84 4.53 -41.03
CA VAL A 5 27.39 4.66 -40.82
C VAL A 5 26.72 3.28 -40.71
N ALA A 6 27.14 2.30 -41.51
CA ALA A 6 26.64 0.92 -41.41
C ALA A 6 26.99 0.27 -40.05
N SER A 7 28.24 0.40 -39.60
CA SER A 7 28.67 -0.09 -38.28
C SER A 7 27.94 0.64 -37.14
N SER A 8 27.69 1.94 -37.28
CA SER A 8 26.89 2.72 -36.31
C SER A 8 25.41 2.32 -36.29
N MET A 9 24.84 1.96 -37.44
CA MET A 9 23.44 1.50 -37.56
C MET A 9 23.27 0.09 -36.99
N GLU A 10 24.22 -0.82 -37.24
CA GLU A 10 24.26 -2.16 -36.63
C GLU A 10 24.44 -2.09 -35.12
N THR A 11 25.31 -1.18 -34.64
CA THR A 11 25.50 -0.95 -33.19
C THR A 11 24.22 -0.41 -32.55
N LYS A 12 23.52 0.51 -33.21
CA LYS A 12 22.23 1.03 -32.74
C LYS A 12 21.15 -0.05 -32.73
N ALA A 13 21.03 -0.85 -33.78
CA ALA A 13 20.06 -1.94 -33.85
C ALA A 13 20.30 -2.99 -32.76
N LEU A 14 21.56 -3.30 -32.45
CA LEU A 14 21.93 -4.19 -31.34
C LEU A 14 21.58 -3.57 -29.98
N MET A 15 21.86 -2.27 -29.77
CA MET A 15 21.48 -1.56 -28.55
C MET A 15 19.96 -1.51 -28.35
N ASP A 16 19.21 -1.26 -29.42
CA ASP A 16 17.74 -1.23 -29.38
C ASP A 16 17.18 -2.63 -29.08
N ALA A 17 17.76 -3.68 -29.67
CA ALA A 17 17.38 -5.08 -29.39
C ALA A 17 17.67 -5.49 -27.95
N ASN A 18 18.84 -5.12 -27.41
CA ASN A 18 19.21 -5.38 -26.02
C ASN A 18 18.31 -4.61 -25.05
N THR A 19 18.01 -3.34 -25.35
CA THR A 19 17.08 -2.52 -24.56
C THR A 19 15.69 -3.15 -24.56
N ALA A 20 15.18 -3.55 -25.73
CA ALA A 20 13.88 -4.21 -25.84
C ALA A 20 13.82 -5.54 -25.08
N TYR A 21 14.91 -6.32 -25.09
CA TYR A 21 15.03 -7.52 -24.26
C TYR A 21 14.96 -7.18 -22.77
N CYS A 22 15.77 -6.21 -22.33
CA CYS A 22 15.81 -5.77 -20.94
C CYS A 22 14.45 -5.25 -20.46
N GLU A 23 13.74 -4.47 -21.27
CA GLU A 23 12.39 -3.98 -20.97
C GLU A 23 11.37 -5.12 -20.92
N ARG A 24 11.34 -5.97 -21.95
CA ARG A 24 10.41 -7.10 -22.05
C ARG A 24 10.53 -8.05 -20.86
N HIS A 25 11.75 -8.31 -20.43
CA HIS A 25 12.05 -9.23 -19.34
C HIS A 25 12.27 -8.51 -17.99
N LYS A 26 12.03 -7.19 -17.92
CA LYS A 26 12.19 -6.38 -16.70
C LYS A 26 13.57 -6.54 -16.04
N VAL A 27 14.62 -6.72 -16.85
CA VAL A 27 15.98 -7.03 -16.39
C VAL A 27 16.53 -5.92 -15.52
N PHE A 28 16.29 -4.65 -15.87
CA PHE A 28 16.75 -3.51 -15.07
C PHE A 28 16.10 -3.47 -13.68
N GLN A 29 14.80 -3.71 -13.59
CA GLN A 29 14.06 -3.75 -12.31
C GLN A 29 14.55 -4.91 -11.43
N MET A 30 14.81 -6.06 -12.04
CA MET A 30 15.40 -7.20 -11.35
C MET A 30 16.79 -6.85 -10.78
N PHE A 31 17.65 -6.23 -11.60
CA PHE A 31 18.99 -5.84 -11.16
C PHE A 31 18.95 -4.79 -10.05
N GLU A 32 18.12 -3.76 -10.18
CA GLU A 32 17.92 -2.73 -9.15
C GLU A 32 17.45 -3.33 -7.82
N GLY A 33 16.50 -4.26 -7.86
CA GLY A 33 16.01 -4.96 -6.68
C GLY A 33 17.09 -5.81 -5.99
N LEU A 34 17.91 -6.52 -6.78
CA LEU A 34 19.02 -7.31 -6.27
C LEU A 34 20.09 -6.43 -5.62
N MET A 35 20.49 -5.35 -6.29
CA MET A 35 21.51 -4.43 -5.77
C MET A 35 21.03 -3.68 -4.52
N SER A 36 19.77 -3.22 -4.51
CA SER A 36 19.19 -2.55 -3.34
C SER A 36 19.24 -3.46 -2.11
N ARG A 37 18.85 -4.73 -2.25
CA ARG A 37 18.89 -5.68 -1.14
C ARG A 37 20.31 -5.99 -0.68
N LEU A 38 21.26 -6.12 -1.61
CA LEU A 38 22.66 -6.35 -1.25
C LEU A 38 23.22 -5.20 -0.39
N VAL A 39 22.87 -3.95 -0.72
CA VAL A 39 23.31 -2.75 0.03
C VAL A 39 22.63 -2.63 1.40
N ILE A 40 21.38 -3.07 1.50
CA ILE A 40 20.60 -3.05 2.76
C ILE A 40 21.08 -4.15 3.71
N GLU A 41 21.16 -5.39 3.24
CA GLU A 41 21.43 -6.58 4.08
C GLU A 41 22.91 -6.77 4.39
N ARG A 42 23.81 -6.29 3.50
CA ARG A 42 25.28 -6.34 3.65
C ARG A 42 25.81 -7.71 4.10
N PRO A 43 25.51 -8.79 3.36
CA PRO A 43 25.94 -10.14 3.72
C PRO A 43 27.45 -10.32 3.57
N ASP A 44 28.03 -11.22 4.37
CA ASP A 44 29.46 -11.58 4.30
C ASP A 44 29.83 -12.27 2.96
N ASP A 45 28.86 -12.98 2.33
CA ASP A 45 28.98 -13.53 0.97
C ASP A 45 27.97 -12.88 0.01
N PRO A 46 28.38 -11.79 -0.68
CA PRO A 46 27.53 -11.08 -1.64
C PRO A 46 27.03 -11.95 -2.80
N ILE A 47 27.86 -12.83 -3.34
CA ILE A 47 27.53 -13.58 -4.55
C ILE A 47 26.59 -14.74 -4.20
N GLY A 48 26.89 -15.49 -3.13
CA GLY A 48 25.99 -16.52 -2.63
C GLY A 48 24.62 -15.96 -2.26
N PHE A 49 24.57 -14.78 -1.64
CA PHE A 49 23.33 -14.07 -1.37
C PHE A 49 22.54 -13.75 -2.65
N LEU A 50 23.18 -13.17 -3.67
CA LEU A 50 22.52 -12.83 -4.94
C LEU A 50 21.98 -14.07 -5.67
N ILE A 51 22.70 -15.19 -5.64
CA ILE A 51 22.22 -16.46 -6.21
C ILE A 51 20.98 -16.95 -5.46
N GLY A 52 21.02 -16.96 -4.13
CA GLY A 52 19.87 -17.31 -3.30
C GLY A 52 18.68 -16.38 -3.57
N GLU A 53 18.93 -15.09 -3.71
CA GLU A 53 17.94 -14.07 -4.02
C GLU A 53 17.27 -14.23 -5.39
N LEU A 54 18.00 -14.74 -6.38
CA LEU A 54 17.50 -15.07 -7.71
C LEU A 54 16.70 -16.37 -7.73
N GLN A 55 17.07 -17.33 -6.87
CA GLN A 55 16.41 -18.63 -6.74
C GLN A 55 15.22 -18.62 -5.77
N ALA A 56 15.10 -17.57 -4.95
CA ALA A 56 14.05 -17.44 -3.96
C ALA A 56 12.67 -17.37 -4.61
N ASP A 57 11.73 -18.19 -4.12
CA ASP A 57 10.30 -18.07 -4.43
C ASP A 57 9.74 -16.84 -3.72
N ARG A 58 9.84 -15.68 -4.39
CA ARG A 58 9.40 -14.41 -3.81
C ARG A 58 7.89 -14.28 -3.89
N LYS A 59 7.30 -14.14 -2.71
CA LYS A 59 5.89 -13.83 -2.61
C LYS A 59 5.63 -12.35 -2.89
N PRO A 60 4.51 -12.00 -3.55
CA PRO A 60 4.22 -10.61 -3.88
C PRO A 60 4.09 -9.75 -2.62
N ARG A 61 4.70 -8.57 -2.64
CA ARG A 61 4.58 -7.53 -1.62
C ARG A 61 4.05 -6.28 -2.28
N VAL A 62 2.78 -5.97 -2.07
CA VAL A 62 2.07 -4.92 -2.81
C VAL A 62 1.68 -3.82 -1.85
N ILE A 63 1.90 -2.57 -2.20
CA ILE A 63 1.21 -1.44 -1.57
C ILE A 63 0.07 -1.06 -2.50
N LEU A 64 -1.14 -1.00 -1.96
CA LEU A 64 -2.34 -0.59 -2.69
C LEU A 64 -2.92 0.67 -2.06
N GLY A 65 -3.01 1.72 -2.84
CA GLY A 65 -3.54 3.01 -2.41
C GLY A 65 -4.77 3.42 -3.20
N SER A 66 -5.77 3.99 -2.52
CA SER A 66 -6.87 4.73 -3.14
C SER A 66 -7.56 5.64 -2.14
N PHE A 67 -8.11 6.75 -2.63
CA PHE A 67 -9.00 7.61 -1.84
C PHE A 67 -10.36 6.95 -1.59
N ASP A 68 -10.79 6.11 -2.52
CA ASP A 68 -12.02 5.37 -2.40
C ASP A 68 -11.75 4.05 -1.65
N THR A 69 -12.13 4.03 -0.37
CA THR A 69 -11.89 2.86 0.48
C THR A 69 -12.72 1.64 0.07
N GLU A 70 -13.88 1.84 -0.58
CA GLU A 70 -14.69 0.72 -1.09
C GLU A 70 -13.99 0.06 -2.28
N VAL A 71 -13.51 0.87 -3.22
CA VAL A 71 -12.73 0.39 -4.37
C VAL A 71 -11.43 -0.27 -3.89
N LEU A 72 -10.74 0.35 -2.93
CA LEU A 72 -9.54 -0.21 -2.33
C LEU A 72 -9.79 -1.60 -1.73
N ALA A 73 -10.82 -1.73 -0.89
CA ALA A 73 -11.17 -2.99 -0.25
C ALA A 73 -11.55 -4.06 -1.28
N ALA A 74 -12.35 -3.70 -2.28
CA ALA A 74 -12.74 -4.63 -3.35
C ALA A 74 -11.53 -5.14 -4.16
N GLN A 75 -10.58 -4.27 -4.49
CA GLN A 75 -9.37 -4.66 -5.22
C GLN A 75 -8.39 -5.46 -4.35
N ALA A 76 -8.26 -5.12 -3.07
CA ALA A 76 -7.50 -5.92 -2.11
C ALA A 76 -8.06 -7.34 -2.00
N GLU A 77 -9.38 -7.48 -1.95
CA GLU A 77 -10.07 -8.76 -1.90
C GLU A 77 -9.90 -9.56 -3.20
N ALA A 78 -9.95 -8.89 -4.34
CA ALA A 78 -9.65 -9.51 -5.64
C ALA A 78 -8.22 -10.05 -5.68
N LEU A 79 -7.24 -9.29 -5.16
CA LEU A 79 -5.84 -9.75 -5.06
C LEU A 79 -5.70 -10.95 -4.11
N ARG A 80 -6.36 -10.93 -2.96
CA ARG A 80 -6.40 -12.07 -2.03
C ARG A 80 -6.97 -13.31 -2.71
N SER A 81 -8.10 -13.17 -3.40
CA SER A 81 -8.76 -14.28 -4.09
C SER A 81 -7.93 -14.85 -5.24
N ALA A 82 -7.30 -13.98 -6.03
CA ALA A 82 -6.55 -14.39 -7.23
C ALA A 82 -5.13 -14.90 -6.93
N LYS A 83 -4.49 -14.40 -5.87
CA LYS A 83 -3.06 -14.66 -5.58
C LYS A 83 -2.80 -15.20 -4.18
N GLY A 84 -3.83 -15.31 -3.35
CA GLY A 84 -3.71 -15.77 -1.98
C GLY A 84 -3.00 -14.78 -1.06
N LEU A 85 -2.85 -13.50 -1.41
CA LEU A 85 -2.12 -12.52 -0.59
C LEU A 85 -2.82 -12.25 0.75
N VAL A 86 -2.02 -11.97 1.77
CA VAL A 86 -2.53 -11.49 3.06
C VAL A 86 -2.86 -10.00 2.95
N ILE A 87 -4.09 -9.62 3.28
CA ILE A 87 -4.48 -8.20 3.37
C ILE A 87 -3.99 -7.66 4.71
N VAL A 88 -3.24 -6.57 4.67
CA VAL A 88 -2.72 -5.87 5.84
C VAL A 88 -3.21 -4.42 5.78
N ASP A 89 -4.14 -4.07 6.66
CA ASP A 89 -4.61 -2.69 6.85
C ASP A 89 -3.88 -2.09 8.05
N ALA A 90 -3.11 -1.02 7.82
CA ALA A 90 -2.36 -0.35 8.87
C ALA A 90 -3.25 0.13 10.03
N ASN A 91 -4.48 0.58 9.73
CA ASN A 91 -5.43 1.03 10.74
C ASN A 91 -5.95 -0.12 11.60
N GLN A 92 -6.07 -1.33 11.04
CA GLN A 92 -6.43 -2.52 11.80
C GLN A 92 -5.24 -3.09 12.56
N VAL A 93 -4.03 -2.97 12.02
CA VAL A 93 -2.83 -3.38 12.75
C VAL A 93 -2.74 -2.57 14.04
N LEU A 94 -3.02 -1.26 14.03
CA LEU A 94 -3.06 -0.43 15.25
C LEU A 94 -3.93 -0.99 16.37
N SER A 95 -5.12 -1.54 16.06
CA SER A 95 -5.98 -2.13 17.08
C SER A 95 -5.42 -3.44 17.64
N THR A 96 -4.61 -4.16 16.85
CA THR A 96 -3.88 -5.35 17.30
C THR A 96 -2.56 -5.06 18.02
N ILE A 97 -2.00 -3.84 17.87
CA ILE A 97 -0.75 -3.42 18.52
C ILE A 97 -0.84 -3.56 20.03
N VAL A 98 -2.00 -3.24 20.62
CA VAL A 98 -2.23 -3.30 22.07
C VAL A 98 -1.95 -4.69 22.66
N ALA A 99 -1.96 -5.76 21.84
CA ALA A 99 -1.64 -7.13 22.26
C ALA A 99 -0.19 -7.56 21.97
N SER A 100 0.65 -6.70 21.41
CA SER A 100 2.04 -6.98 21.00
C SER A 100 3.06 -6.44 22.00
N SER A 101 4.35 -6.77 21.82
CA SER A 101 5.46 -6.22 22.62
C SER A 101 5.64 -4.71 22.47
N VAL A 102 5.13 -4.13 21.38
CA VAL A 102 5.08 -2.68 21.10
C VAL A 102 3.80 -2.05 21.70
N GLY A 103 2.91 -2.91 22.23
CA GLY A 103 1.57 -2.57 22.69
C GLY A 103 1.52 -1.63 23.86
N ASP A 104 2.45 -1.75 24.80
CA ASP A 104 2.44 -0.94 26.02
C ASP A 104 2.70 0.54 25.71
N GLU A 105 3.64 0.85 24.80
CA GLU A 105 3.95 2.23 24.41
C GLU A 105 2.83 2.84 23.55
N ALA A 106 2.28 2.06 22.61
CA ALA A 106 1.16 2.53 21.80
C ALA A 106 -0.10 2.74 22.63
N LYS A 107 -0.36 1.85 23.59
CA LYS A 107 -1.45 1.98 24.55
C LYS A 107 -1.28 3.21 25.42
N ALA A 108 -0.06 3.55 25.84
CA ALA A 108 0.19 4.76 26.60
C ALA A 108 -0.16 6.04 25.81
N HIS A 109 0.05 6.08 24.49
CA HIS A 109 -0.41 7.18 23.65
C HIS A 109 -1.95 7.20 23.50
N LEU A 110 -2.56 6.04 23.25
CA LEU A 110 -4.01 5.92 23.13
C LEU A 110 -4.74 6.35 24.42
N ASP A 111 -4.26 5.90 25.58
CA ASP A 111 -4.83 6.24 26.89
C ASP A 111 -4.72 7.75 27.20
N LYS A 112 -3.73 8.44 26.63
CA LYS A 112 -3.55 9.89 26.72
C LYS A 112 -4.30 10.68 25.65
N GLY A 113 -4.91 10.01 24.67
CA GLY A 113 -5.50 10.66 23.49
C GLY A 113 -4.47 11.31 22.56
N GLU A 114 -3.22 10.87 22.62
CA GLU A 114 -2.13 11.34 21.77
C GLU A 114 -2.06 10.52 20.46
N PRO A 115 -1.64 11.14 19.34
CA PRO A 115 -1.41 10.39 18.11
C PRO A 115 -0.25 9.41 18.29
N ILE A 116 -0.40 8.22 17.71
CA ILE A 116 0.64 7.19 17.73
C ILE A 116 1.81 7.65 16.83
N PRO A 117 3.06 7.64 17.33
CA PRO A 117 4.23 8.02 16.51
C PRO A 117 4.40 7.12 15.28
N ASP A 118 4.80 7.72 14.15
CA ASP A 118 4.99 7.02 12.88
C ASP A 118 5.92 5.80 13.02
N LEU A 119 7.06 5.96 13.70
CA LEU A 119 8.00 4.87 13.96
C LEU A 119 7.34 3.67 14.65
N LEU A 120 6.51 3.93 15.66
CA LEU A 120 5.82 2.90 16.45
C LEU A 120 4.82 2.13 15.59
N LEU A 121 4.07 2.85 14.75
CA LEU A 121 3.17 2.28 13.76
C LEU A 121 3.92 1.40 12.75
N VAL A 122 5.07 1.85 12.22
CA VAL A 122 5.85 1.04 11.29
C VAL A 122 6.42 -0.20 11.99
N GLN A 123 6.87 -0.12 13.25
CA GLN A 123 7.40 -1.27 13.99
C GLN A 123 6.36 -2.37 14.12
N ALA A 124 5.14 -2.00 14.50
CA ALA A 124 4.02 -2.93 14.57
C ALA A 124 3.63 -3.53 13.22
N LEU A 125 3.54 -2.68 12.18
CA LEU A 125 3.32 -3.14 10.82
C LEU A 125 4.39 -4.16 10.41
N THR A 126 5.65 -3.89 10.72
CA THR A 126 6.78 -4.78 10.43
C THR A 126 6.59 -6.15 11.08
N GLN A 127 6.18 -6.21 12.35
CA GLN A 127 5.87 -7.47 13.01
C GLN A 127 4.78 -8.26 12.27
N ARG A 128 3.72 -7.59 11.80
CA ARG A 128 2.67 -8.25 11.00
C ARG A 128 3.19 -8.72 9.64
N LEU A 129 3.97 -7.89 8.95
CA LEU A 129 4.53 -8.21 7.63
C LEU A 129 5.56 -9.36 7.68
N LEU A 130 6.22 -9.55 8.83
CA LEU A 130 7.17 -10.65 9.08
C LEU A 130 6.51 -11.93 9.60
N SER A 131 5.20 -11.94 9.86
CA SER A 131 4.49 -13.16 10.24
C SER A 131 4.65 -14.27 9.19
N ASP A 132 4.67 -15.53 9.64
CA ASP A 132 4.83 -16.71 8.77
C ASP A 132 3.82 -16.71 7.61
N GLU A 133 2.58 -16.30 7.87
CA GLU A 133 1.53 -16.20 6.86
C GLU A 133 1.91 -15.21 5.74
N CYS A 134 2.34 -14.00 6.12
CA CYS A 134 2.78 -12.97 5.17
C CYS A 134 4.05 -13.39 4.43
N ALA A 135 4.99 -14.08 5.10
CA ALA A 135 6.21 -14.58 4.47
C ALA A 135 5.92 -15.66 3.43
N GLN A 136 4.99 -16.58 3.71
CA GLN A 136 4.65 -17.71 2.83
C GLN A 136 3.71 -17.35 1.69
N ARG A 137 2.83 -16.36 1.89
CA ARG A 137 1.78 -16.02 0.91
C ARG A 137 2.03 -14.69 0.22
N GLY A 138 2.86 -13.82 0.79
CA GLY A 138 2.96 -12.43 0.39
C GLY A 138 1.84 -11.60 0.98
N TRP A 139 1.87 -10.29 0.75
CA TRP A 139 0.97 -9.35 1.38
C TRP A 139 0.59 -8.19 0.46
N VAL A 140 -0.58 -7.61 0.74
CA VAL A 140 -1.03 -6.32 0.22
C VAL A 140 -1.27 -5.37 1.39
N LEU A 141 -0.51 -4.28 1.43
CA LEU A 141 -0.56 -3.24 2.45
C LEU A 141 -1.45 -2.09 1.94
N LEU A 142 -2.49 -1.77 2.70
CA LEU A 142 -3.51 -0.81 2.29
C LEU A 142 -3.21 0.60 2.80
N ASN A 143 -3.24 1.59 1.90
CA ASN A 143 -3.16 3.03 2.21
C ASN A 143 -2.02 3.40 3.19
N PHE A 144 -0.89 2.70 3.10
CA PHE A 144 0.30 2.95 3.90
C PHE A 144 1.55 2.68 3.05
N PRO A 145 2.58 3.55 3.09
CA PRO A 145 2.71 4.78 3.89
C PRO A 145 1.89 5.96 3.33
N GLN A 146 1.58 6.94 4.19
CA GLN A 146 0.94 8.21 3.84
C GLN A 146 1.86 9.42 3.98
N THR A 147 2.95 9.30 4.74
CA THR A 147 3.98 10.34 4.90
C THR A 147 5.34 9.86 4.37
N LEU A 148 6.21 10.81 4.05
CA LEU A 148 7.59 10.50 3.67
C LEU A 148 8.35 9.80 4.81
N GLU A 149 8.10 10.20 6.05
CA GLU A 149 8.72 9.62 7.25
C GLU A 149 8.32 8.14 7.43
N GLN A 150 7.03 7.82 7.28
CA GLN A 150 6.53 6.43 7.27
C GLN A 150 7.19 5.60 6.16
N ALA A 151 7.35 6.17 4.96
CA ALA A 151 8.03 5.50 3.87
C ALA A 151 9.50 5.23 4.20
N GLN A 152 10.21 6.21 4.75
CA GLN A 152 11.61 6.06 5.17
C GLN A 152 11.77 4.98 6.25
N HIS A 153 10.87 4.93 7.24
CA HIS A 153 10.89 3.89 8.26
C HIS A 153 10.59 2.49 7.71
N LEU A 154 9.64 2.35 6.76
CA LEU A 154 9.39 1.07 6.09
C LEU A 154 10.62 0.56 5.34
N LEU A 155 11.29 1.46 4.60
CA LEU A 155 12.52 1.16 3.87
C LEU A 155 13.64 0.75 4.81
N ALA A 156 13.85 1.51 5.90
CA ALA A 156 14.89 1.25 6.89
C ALA A 156 14.73 -0.11 7.59
N MET A 157 13.50 -0.61 7.73
CA MET A 157 13.20 -1.92 8.29
C MET A 157 13.11 -3.06 7.24
N GLY A 158 13.52 -2.80 5.99
CA GLY A 158 13.63 -3.82 4.95
C GLY A 158 12.29 -4.27 4.34
N ASN A 159 11.18 -3.60 4.66
CA ASN A 159 9.85 -3.91 4.14
C ASN A 159 9.66 -3.31 2.74
N LEU A 160 10.43 -3.80 1.77
CA LEU A 160 10.40 -3.31 0.39
C LEU A 160 9.23 -3.89 -0.41
N PRO A 161 8.25 -3.09 -0.84
CA PRO A 161 7.22 -3.57 -1.75
C PRO A 161 7.85 -3.94 -3.10
N THR A 162 7.33 -5.00 -3.71
CA THR A 162 7.62 -5.37 -5.10
C THR A 162 6.81 -4.55 -6.10
N LEU A 163 5.68 -4.00 -5.68
CA LEU A 163 4.78 -3.22 -6.51
C LEU A 163 4.04 -2.19 -5.64
N VAL A 164 3.93 -0.96 -6.14
CA VAL A 164 3.06 0.07 -5.58
C VAL A 164 2.01 0.41 -6.62
N VAL A 165 0.74 0.29 -6.25
CA VAL A 165 -0.41 0.55 -7.13
C VAL A 165 -1.26 1.63 -6.49
N HIS A 166 -1.46 2.72 -7.21
CA HIS A 166 -2.45 3.73 -6.87
C HIS A 166 -3.65 3.59 -7.81
N LEU A 167 -4.83 3.36 -7.26
CA LEU A 167 -6.07 3.26 -8.00
C LEU A 167 -6.65 4.66 -8.19
N ASP A 168 -6.47 5.19 -9.39
CA ASP A 168 -7.06 6.47 -9.80
C ASP A 168 -8.55 6.29 -10.11
N VAL A 169 -9.39 6.93 -9.29
CA VAL A 169 -10.84 6.93 -9.43
C VAL A 169 -11.27 8.37 -9.70
N PRO A 170 -12.04 8.64 -10.76
CA PRO A 170 -12.47 9.99 -11.07
C PRO A 170 -13.18 10.65 -9.87
N LEU A 171 -12.84 11.91 -9.60
CA LEU A 171 -13.34 12.65 -8.43
C LEU A 171 -14.85 12.58 -8.27
N GLU A 172 -15.61 12.73 -9.36
CA GLU A 172 -17.08 12.66 -9.34
C GLU A 172 -17.59 11.29 -8.87
N GLN A 173 -16.90 10.21 -9.25
CA GLN A 173 -17.24 8.87 -8.77
C GLN A 173 -16.87 8.69 -7.30
N THR A 174 -15.72 9.22 -6.88
CA THR A 174 -15.30 9.22 -5.47
C THR A 174 -16.29 10.00 -4.61
N LEU A 175 -16.73 11.18 -5.06
CA LEU A 175 -17.72 11.99 -4.36
C LEU A 175 -19.06 11.26 -4.21
N ALA A 176 -19.57 10.69 -5.30
CA ALA A 176 -20.83 9.95 -5.27
C ALA A 176 -20.79 8.76 -4.29
N ARG A 177 -19.63 8.11 -4.13
CA ARG A 177 -19.47 6.98 -3.21
C ARG A 177 -19.24 7.41 -1.77
N VAL A 178 -18.30 8.34 -1.56
CA VAL A 178 -17.85 8.72 -0.22
C VAL A 178 -18.87 9.58 0.51
N THR A 179 -19.51 10.54 -0.18
CA THR A 179 -20.41 11.49 0.48
C THR A 179 -21.74 10.87 0.94
N LEU A 180 -22.07 9.69 0.43
CA LEU A 180 -23.27 8.93 0.78
C LEU A 180 -23.03 7.90 1.89
N ARG A 181 -21.80 7.81 2.40
CA ARG A 181 -21.45 6.96 3.54
C ARG A 181 -22.05 7.48 4.83
N ARG A 182 -22.55 6.56 5.65
CA ARG A 182 -23.15 6.85 6.94
C ARG A 182 -22.69 5.85 7.98
N TYR A 183 -22.45 6.35 9.19
CA TYR A 183 -22.22 5.53 10.36
C TYR A 183 -23.43 5.65 11.30
N ASP A 184 -23.66 4.59 12.05
CA ASP A 184 -24.66 4.59 13.11
C ASP A 184 -24.00 5.07 14.41
N PRO A 185 -24.47 6.17 15.03
CA PRO A 185 -23.91 6.62 16.30
C PRO A 185 -24.13 5.63 17.46
N ASP A 186 -25.07 4.68 17.33
CA ASP A 186 -25.32 3.65 18.33
C ASP A 186 -24.36 2.44 18.16
N ASP A 187 -23.61 2.36 17.06
CA ASP A 187 -22.57 1.35 16.86
C ASP A 187 -21.30 1.73 17.65
N PRO A 188 -20.86 0.93 18.64
CA PRO A 188 -19.70 1.24 19.46
C PRO A 188 -18.37 1.25 18.66
N THR A 189 -18.34 0.61 17.49
CA THR A 189 -17.18 0.68 16.59
C THR A 189 -17.11 2.01 15.84
N GLY A 190 -18.23 2.73 15.76
CA GLY A 190 -18.39 3.94 14.95
C GLY A 190 -18.19 3.70 13.46
N ALA A 191 -18.11 2.44 12.99
CA ALA A 191 -17.77 2.09 11.62
C ALA A 191 -18.82 2.59 10.62
N VAL A 192 -18.37 2.90 9.40
CA VAL A 192 -19.30 3.17 8.31
C VAL A 192 -20.00 1.85 7.95
N ALA A 193 -21.27 1.74 8.33
CA ALA A 193 -22.07 0.54 8.10
C ALA A 193 -23.03 0.68 6.90
N PHE A 194 -23.33 1.91 6.48
CA PHE A 194 -24.39 2.18 5.49
C PHE A 194 -23.93 3.09 4.36
N HIS A 195 -24.54 2.89 3.19
CA HIS A 195 -24.43 3.77 2.04
C HIS A 195 -25.85 4.05 1.55
N LEU A 196 -26.26 5.33 1.52
CA LEU A 196 -27.67 5.70 1.33
C LEU A 196 -28.33 5.11 0.06
N GLU A 197 -27.56 4.90 -1.01
CA GLU A 197 -28.07 4.27 -2.24
C GLU A 197 -27.82 2.75 -2.33
N ARG A 198 -26.60 2.29 -2.01
CA ARG A 198 -26.18 0.89 -2.26
C ARG A 198 -26.53 -0.08 -1.14
N ASN A 199 -26.56 0.43 0.09
CA ASN A 199 -26.86 -0.34 1.28
C ASN A 199 -27.62 0.54 2.29
N PRO A 200 -28.86 0.98 1.94
CA PRO A 200 -29.69 1.72 2.87
C PRO A 200 -30.14 0.81 4.01
N PRO A 201 -30.26 1.32 5.26
CA PRO A 201 -30.86 0.56 6.34
C PRO A 201 -32.32 0.23 6.05
N SER A 202 -32.74 -1.00 6.35
CA SER A 202 -34.14 -1.43 6.19
C SER A 202 -35.08 -0.81 7.24
N ASP A 203 -34.55 -0.42 8.40
CA ASP A 203 -35.31 0.18 9.50
C ASP A 203 -35.30 1.72 9.40
N PRO A 204 -36.47 2.37 9.28
CA PRO A 204 -36.57 3.84 9.26
C PRO A 204 -36.01 4.55 10.50
N ALA A 205 -36.04 3.91 11.67
CA ALA A 205 -35.48 4.49 12.89
C ALA A 205 -33.95 4.56 12.81
N VAL A 206 -33.32 3.52 12.26
CA VAL A 206 -31.89 3.50 11.98
C VAL A 206 -31.54 4.58 10.97
N LEU A 207 -32.29 4.67 9.86
CA LEU A 207 -32.08 5.68 8.83
C LEU A 207 -32.08 7.11 9.39
N ALA A 208 -33.01 7.42 10.29
CA ALA A 208 -33.18 8.76 10.86
C ALA A 208 -32.02 9.18 11.79
N ARG A 209 -31.32 8.22 12.42
CA ARG A 209 -30.19 8.51 13.33
C ARG A 209 -28.82 8.48 12.66
N LEU A 210 -28.73 7.97 11.44
CA LEU A 210 -27.47 7.89 10.70
C LEU A 210 -26.79 9.24 10.56
N LYS A 211 -25.46 9.26 10.74
CA LYS A 211 -24.65 10.48 10.60
C LYS A 211 -23.59 10.31 9.52
N GLN A 212 -23.22 11.43 8.91
CA GLN A 212 -22.06 11.51 8.03
C GLN A 212 -20.84 11.89 8.86
N ARG A 213 -19.69 11.28 8.58
CA ARG A 213 -18.45 11.67 9.24
C ARG A 213 -17.89 12.95 8.62
N PRO A 214 -17.16 13.79 9.38
CA PRO A 214 -16.58 15.03 8.85
C PRO A 214 -15.69 14.81 7.62
N GLU A 215 -14.91 13.72 7.61
CA GLU A 215 -14.02 13.34 6.50
C GLU A 215 -14.76 12.91 5.22
N ASP A 216 -16.04 12.54 5.32
CA ASP A 216 -16.88 12.16 4.18
C ASP A 216 -17.56 13.35 3.50
N SER A 217 -17.40 14.57 4.04
CA SER A 217 -17.95 15.78 3.43
C SER A 217 -17.30 16.06 2.07
N GLU A 218 -18.06 16.63 1.13
CA GLU A 218 -17.53 16.95 -0.21
C GLU A 218 -16.26 17.80 -0.14
N GLY A 219 -16.23 18.81 0.75
CA GLY A 219 -15.04 19.65 0.95
C GLY A 219 -13.83 18.86 1.42
N ALA A 220 -14.00 17.94 2.38
CA ALA A 220 -12.93 17.08 2.87
C ALA A 220 -12.42 16.12 1.79
N VAL A 221 -13.32 15.49 1.03
CA VAL A 221 -12.98 14.58 -0.07
C VAL A 221 -12.19 15.31 -1.16
N ARG A 222 -12.67 16.48 -1.61
CA ARG A 222 -11.95 17.30 -2.61
C ARG A 222 -10.56 17.69 -2.11
N ALA A 223 -10.44 18.13 -0.86
CA ALA A 223 -9.15 18.48 -0.26
C ALA A 223 -8.20 17.26 -0.15
N GLN A 224 -8.74 16.07 0.10
CA GLN A 224 -7.95 14.85 0.19
C GLN A 224 -7.46 14.38 -1.19
N VAL A 225 -8.33 14.35 -2.19
CA VAL A 225 -7.95 14.00 -3.57
C VAL A 225 -6.90 14.98 -4.11
N ALA A 226 -7.07 16.28 -3.86
CA ALA A 226 -6.11 17.31 -4.28
C ALA A 226 -4.71 17.14 -3.63
N ARG A 227 -4.65 16.71 -2.37
CA ARG A 227 -3.37 16.38 -1.71
C ARG A 227 -2.71 15.14 -2.32
N GLY A 228 -3.53 14.22 -2.82
CA GLY A 228 -3.13 12.96 -3.42
C GLY A 228 -2.59 13.02 -4.84
N THR A 229 -3.15 13.89 -5.66
CA THR A 229 -2.84 13.99 -7.09
C THR A 229 -1.55 14.75 -7.38
N GLY A 230 -0.78 15.16 -6.36
CA GLY A 230 0.58 15.68 -6.54
C GLY A 230 0.68 16.69 -7.68
N GLY A 231 -0.18 17.71 -7.65
CA GLY A 231 -0.25 18.73 -8.68
C GLY A 231 -0.77 20.05 -8.14
N GLY A 232 0.12 20.81 -7.48
CA GLY A 232 0.04 22.26 -7.45
C GLY A 232 0.62 22.92 -6.20
N PRO A 233 1.07 24.18 -6.31
CA PRO A 233 1.96 24.76 -7.32
C PRO A 233 3.45 24.53 -7.02
#